data_AF-A0A934S691-F1
#
_entry.id   AF-A0A934S691-F1
#
_cell.length_a   1.000
_cell.length_b   1.000
_cell.length_c   1.000
_cell.angle_alpha   90.00
_cell.angle_beta   90.00
_cell.angle_gamma   90.00
#
_symmetry.space_group_name_H-M   'P 1'
#
loop_
_entity.id
_entity.type
_entity.pdbx_description
1 polymer ?
#
loop_
_entity_poly.entity_id
_entity_poly.type
_entity_poly.pdbx_seq_one_letter_code
_entity_poly.pdbx_strand_id
1 'polypeptide(L)'
;MKSGDPEPISDLSLVMATKLASPSRTVDVVAKASQWLKASLKGAGVAFSYSSCEEEDHYGFAAITIVRKYRGEPACLDIKIAEIRDRAYIFAEVRSLGKFEGTMFPFFGDLHSDDERDLLLHYIADFVISADE
;
A
#
# COMPACT_ATOMS: atom_id res chain seq x y z
N MET A 1 -22.52 -24.08 -30.45
CA MET A 1 -21.61 -22.91 -30.39
C MET A 1 -20.35 -23.37 -29.67
N LYS A 2 -19.20 -23.36 -30.33
CA LYS A 2 -17.93 -23.77 -29.70
C LYS A 2 -17.53 -22.65 -28.73
N SER A 3 -17.36 -23.00 -27.45
CA SER A 3 -16.64 -22.18 -26.48
C SER A 3 -15.24 -21.96 -27.05
N GLY A 4 -14.98 -20.76 -27.57
CA GLY A 4 -13.61 -20.36 -27.91
C GLY A 4 -12.93 -20.04 -26.60
N ASP A 5 -12.12 -20.97 -26.09
CA ASP A 5 -11.19 -20.63 -25.02
C ASP A 5 -10.31 -19.48 -25.52
N PRO A 6 -10.30 -18.31 -24.85
CA PRO A 6 -9.39 -17.24 -25.24
C PRO A 6 -7.97 -17.75 -24.99
N GLU A 7 -7.11 -17.82 -26.01
CA GLU A 7 -5.70 -18.22 -25.83
C GLU A 7 -5.05 -17.31 -24.77
N PRO A 8 -4.72 -17.79 -23.55
CA PRO A 8 -4.32 -16.89 -22.49
C PRO A 8 -2.87 -17.16 -22.08
N ILE A 9 -1.89 -16.96 -22.97
CA ILE A 9 -0.47 -17.31 -22.65
C ILE A 9 0.58 -16.33 -23.21
N SER A 10 0.30 -15.51 -24.22
CA SER A 10 1.31 -14.61 -24.82
C SER A 10 1.69 -13.41 -23.95
N ASP A 11 0.77 -12.89 -23.14
CA ASP A 11 0.93 -11.54 -22.59
C ASP A 11 1.72 -11.53 -21.27
N LEU A 12 1.46 -12.45 -20.35
CA LEU A 12 2.19 -12.52 -19.08
C LEU A 12 3.64 -12.98 -19.28
N SER A 13 3.87 -13.93 -20.18
CA SER A 13 5.22 -14.40 -20.52
C SER A 13 6.09 -13.28 -21.10
N LEU A 14 5.52 -12.42 -21.94
CA LEU A 14 6.18 -11.22 -22.46
C LEU A 14 6.47 -10.19 -21.35
N VAL A 15 5.52 -9.96 -20.43
CA VAL A 15 5.71 -9.06 -19.28
C VAL A 15 6.82 -9.56 -18.36
N MET A 16 6.85 -10.87 -18.08
CA MET A 16 7.92 -11.51 -17.28
C MET A 16 9.29 -11.36 -17.95
N ALA A 17 9.40 -11.67 -19.25
CA ALA A 17 10.64 -11.51 -19.99
C ALA A 17 11.13 -10.05 -19.98
N THR A 18 10.20 -9.09 -20.10
CA THR A 18 10.51 -7.65 -20.04
C THR A 18 11.02 -7.25 -18.65
N LYS A 19 10.38 -7.73 -17.58
CA LYS A 19 10.81 -7.44 -16.19
C LYS A 19 12.18 -8.03 -15.87
N LEU A 20 12.47 -9.25 -16.33
CA LEU A 20 13.78 -9.88 -16.18
C LEU A 20 14.89 -9.14 -16.94
N ALA A 21 14.56 -8.52 -18.08
CA ALA A 21 15.51 -7.78 -18.90
C ALA A 21 15.73 -6.32 -18.46
N SER A 22 14.94 -5.82 -17.50
CA SER A 22 14.97 -4.43 -17.06
C SER A 22 15.50 -4.31 -15.63
N PRO A 23 16.42 -3.36 -15.36
CA PRO A 23 16.87 -3.13 -13.99
C PRO A 23 15.71 -2.67 -13.10
N SER A 24 15.59 -3.30 -11.92
CA SER A 24 14.57 -2.94 -10.94
C SER A 24 14.80 -1.52 -10.40
N ARG A 25 13.73 -0.74 -10.32
CA ARG A 25 13.70 0.59 -9.68
C ARG A 25 12.82 0.61 -8.43
N THR A 26 12.43 -0.58 -7.95
CA THR A 26 11.46 -0.74 -6.86
C THR A 26 11.90 0.02 -5.61
N VAL A 27 13.18 -0.10 -5.21
CA VAL A 27 13.71 0.58 -4.01
C VAL A 27 13.57 2.10 -4.12
N ASP A 28 13.97 2.71 -5.24
CA ASP A 28 13.89 4.16 -5.43
C ASP A 28 12.44 4.66 -5.40
N VAL A 29 11.56 3.99 -6.15
CA VAL A 29 10.14 4.36 -6.25
C VAL A 29 9.45 4.24 -4.90
N VAL A 30 9.64 3.09 -4.22
CA VAL A 30 9.04 2.82 -2.92
C VAL A 30 9.62 3.73 -1.84
N ALA A 31 10.94 3.99 -1.84
CA ALA A 31 11.57 4.89 -0.87
C ALA A 31 11.06 6.32 -1.01
N LYS A 32 10.94 6.83 -2.23
CA LYS A 32 10.40 8.18 -2.48
C LYS A 32 8.96 8.33 -1.98
N ALA A 33 8.09 7.37 -2.29
CA ALA A 33 6.71 7.36 -1.82
C ALA A 33 6.61 7.21 -0.29
N SER A 34 7.43 6.33 0.29
CA SER A 34 7.51 6.15 1.74
C SER A 34 7.96 7.43 2.45
N GLN A 35 8.95 8.13 1.91
CA GLN A 35 9.45 9.38 2.49
C GLN A 35 8.37 10.46 2.51
N TRP A 36 7.60 10.60 1.41
CA TRP A 36 6.48 11.54 1.35
C TRP A 36 5.41 11.22 2.40
N LEU A 37 4.99 9.96 2.51
CA LEU A 37 3.95 9.58 3.47
C LEU A 37 4.44 9.75 4.91
N LYS A 38 5.69 9.36 5.20
CA LYS A 38 6.31 9.57 6.52
C LYS A 38 6.38 11.06 6.89
N ALA A 39 6.69 11.94 5.93
CA ALA A 39 6.72 13.38 6.17
C ALA A 39 5.32 13.90 6.51
N SER A 40 4.30 13.45 5.77
CA SER A 40 2.89 13.82 6.00
C SER A 40 2.41 13.39 7.38
N LEU A 41 2.66 12.13 7.77
CA LEU A 41 2.30 11.60 9.09
C LEU A 41 3.03 12.31 10.23
N LYS A 42 4.34 12.56 10.08
CA LYS A 42 5.12 13.33 11.06
C LYS A 42 4.62 14.76 11.21
N GLY A 43 4.30 15.43 10.10
CA GLY A 43 3.76 16.78 10.09
C GLY A 43 2.41 16.89 10.79
N ALA A 44 1.60 15.83 10.73
CA ALA A 44 0.31 15.72 11.42
C ALA A 44 0.41 15.19 12.87
N GLY A 45 1.61 14.87 13.37
CA GLY A 45 1.78 14.32 14.73
C GLY A 45 1.29 12.88 14.89
N VAL A 46 1.09 12.13 13.80
CA VAL A 46 0.62 10.75 13.85
C VAL A 46 1.79 9.81 14.14
N ALA A 47 1.75 9.09 15.26
CA ALA A 47 2.71 8.03 15.58
C ALA A 47 2.52 6.81 14.67
N PHE A 48 3.62 6.28 14.13
CA PHE A 48 3.65 5.11 13.25
C PHE A 48 4.93 4.29 13.40
N SER A 49 4.86 3.02 13.02
CA SER A 49 6.00 2.12 12.78
C SER A 49 6.30 2.05 11.29
N TYR A 50 7.57 1.86 10.93
CA TYR A 50 8.01 1.78 9.54
C TYR A 50 8.94 0.58 9.32
N SER A 51 8.64 -0.21 8.30
CA SER A 51 9.53 -1.23 7.73
C SER A 51 9.96 -0.80 6.34
N SER A 52 11.27 -0.80 6.09
CA SER A 52 11.82 -0.48 4.77
C SER A 52 11.55 -1.57 3.75
N CYS A 53 11.59 -1.17 2.48
CA CYS A 53 11.69 -2.09 1.36
C CYS A 53 13.02 -2.84 1.44
N GLU A 54 12.99 -4.17 1.39
CA GLU A 54 14.19 -4.98 1.24
C GLU A 54 14.71 -4.86 -0.20
N GLU A 55 16.05 -4.94 -0.37
CA GLU A 55 16.70 -5.00 -1.67
C GLU A 55 16.55 -6.40 -2.26
N GLU A 56 15.35 -6.73 -2.72
CA GLU A 56 15.10 -7.92 -3.54
C GLU A 56 14.67 -7.52 -4.95
N ASP A 57 15.20 -8.24 -5.94
CA ASP A 57 14.82 -8.06 -7.33
C ASP A 57 13.32 -8.40 -7.49
N HIS A 58 12.51 -7.37 -7.67
CA HIS A 58 11.10 -7.37 -8.11
C HIS A 58 10.00 -7.60 -7.05
N TYR A 59 10.31 -7.85 -5.77
CA TYR A 59 9.30 -8.20 -4.74
C TYR A 59 9.36 -7.39 -3.43
N GLY A 60 10.06 -6.26 -3.44
CA GLY A 60 10.14 -5.37 -2.27
C GLY A 60 8.91 -4.48 -2.08
N PHE A 61 8.48 -4.31 -0.83
CA PHE A 61 7.53 -3.28 -0.42
C PHE A 61 7.96 -2.65 0.90
N ALA A 62 7.60 -1.39 1.11
CA ALA A 62 7.70 -0.76 2.42
C ALA A 62 6.36 -0.87 3.15
N ALA A 63 6.40 -0.90 4.48
CA ALA A 63 5.19 -0.91 5.30
C ALA A 63 5.21 0.21 6.33
N ILE A 64 4.06 0.86 6.52
CA ILE A 64 3.80 1.80 7.60
C ILE A 64 2.60 1.29 8.37
N THR A 65 2.74 1.16 9.69
CA THR A 65 1.68 0.69 10.57
C THR A 65 1.33 1.79 11.56
N ILE A 66 0.04 2.15 11.63
CA ILE A 66 -0.50 3.09 12.62
C ILE A 66 -1.37 2.27 13.57
N VAL A 67 -1.05 2.31 14.86
CA VAL A 67 -1.83 1.62 15.89
C VAL A 67 -2.62 2.65 16.69
N ARG A 68 -3.90 2.36 16.90
CA ARG A 68 -4.82 3.12 17.74
C ARG A 68 -5.72 2.17 18.53
N LYS A 69 -6.55 2.72 19.41
CA LYS A 69 -7.62 1.96 20.06
C LYS A 69 -8.94 2.32 19.40
N TYR A 70 -9.80 1.36 19.16
CA TYR A 70 -11.16 1.58 18.72
C TYR A 70 -12.11 0.93 19.71
N ARG A 71 -12.88 1.75 20.44
CA ARG A 71 -13.80 1.26 21.49
C ARG A 71 -13.08 0.44 22.57
N GLY A 72 -11.86 0.83 22.91
CA GLY A 72 -11.02 0.14 23.89
C GLY A 72 -10.23 -1.06 23.38
N GLU A 73 -10.45 -1.52 22.14
CA GLU A 73 -9.71 -2.63 21.54
C GLU A 73 -8.62 -2.12 20.59
N PRO A 74 -7.43 -2.75 20.50
CA PRO A 74 -6.40 -2.32 19.57
C PRO A 74 -6.83 -2.53 18.11
N ALA A 75 -6.66 -1.50 17.28
CA ALA A 75 -6.85 -1.53 15.84
C ALA A 75 -5.59 -1.02 15.14
N CYS A 76 -5.23 -1.64 14.01
CA CYS A 76 -4.08 -1.23 13.22
C CYS A 76 -4.46 -0.92 11.78
N LEU A 77 -3.97 0.21 11.28
CA LEU A 77 -3.96 0.54 9.86
C LEU A 77 -2.59 0.18 9.31
N ASP A 78 -2.54 -0.80 8.42
CA ASP A 78 -1.35 -1.23 7.71
C ASP A 78 -1.35 -0.69 6.30
N ILE A 79 -0.33 0.09 5.95
CA ILE A 79 -0.16 0.72 4.65
C ILE A 79 1.09 0.13 4.00
N LYS A 80 0.92 -0.62 2.92
CA LYS A 80 1.98 -1.22 2.13
C LYS A 80 2.19 -0.41 0.85
N ILE A 81 3.45 -0.16 0.53
CA ILE A 81 3.88 0.62 -0.64
C ILE A 81 4.74 -0.26 -1.52
N ALA A 82 4.29 -0.51 -2.75
CA ALA A 82 4.98 -1.34 -3.73
C ALA A 82 5.14 -0.59 -5.06
N GLU A 83 6.09 -1.01 -5.88
CA GLU A 83 6.22 -0.51 -7.25
C GLU A 83 5.49 -1.42 -8.24
N ILE A 84 4.67 -0.82 -9.11
CA ILE A 84 4.04 -1.49 -10.24
C ILE A 84 4.18 -0.57 -11.47
N ARG A 85 4.96 -1.01 -12.46
CA ARG A 85 5.21 -0.29 -13.72
C ARG A 85 5.79 1.11 -13.50
N ASP A 86 6.86 1.18 -12.71
CA ASP A 86 7.58 2.40 -12.34
C ASP A 86 6.76 3.42 -11.54
N ARG A 87 5.64 2.98 -10.96
CA ARG A 87 4.75 3.80 -10.13
C ARG A 87 4.58 3.19 -8.76
N ALA A 88 4.49 4.04 -7.75
CA ALA A 88 4.16 3.60 -6.40
C ALA A 88 2.65 3.32 -6.31
N TYR A 89 2.31 2.13 -5.83
CA TYR A 89 0.97 1.71 -5.47
C TYR A 89 0.90 1.48 -3.96
N ILE A 90 -0.28 1.76 -3.42
CA ILE A 90 -0.62 1.60 -2.03
C ILE A 90 -1.69 0.55 -1.89
N PHE A 91 -1.50 -0.30 -0.90
CA PHE A 91 -2.54 -1.12 -0.32
C PHE A 91 -2.63 -0.77 1.16
N ALA A 92 -3.79 -0.32 1.61
CA ALA A 92 -4.01 -0.01 3.03
C ALA A 92 -5.22 -0.76 3.56
N GLU A 93 -5.06 -1.40 4.72
CA GLU A 93 -6.12 -2.18 5.37
C GLU A 93 -6.16 -1.88 6.86
N VAL A 94 -7.37 -1.82 7.42
CA VAL A 94 -7.56 -1.77 8.86
C VAL A 94 -7.84 -3.17 9.38
N ARG A 95 -7.14 -3.57 10.44
CA ARG A 95 -7.33 -4.86 11.12
C ARG A 95 -7.63 -4.63 12.60
N SER A 96 -8.71 -5.20 13.10
CA SER A 96 -8.87 -5.44 14.54
C SER A 96 -7.83 -6.40 15.03
N LEU A 97 -7.33 -6.17 16.23
CA LEU A 97 -6.64 -7.20 17.00
C LEU A 97 -7.61 -7.94 17.95
N GLY A 98 -8.93 -7.70 17.87
CA GLY A 98 -10.00 -8.30 18.69
C GLY A 98 -11.04 -9.13 17.90
N LYS A 99 -11.87 -9.92 18.61
CA LYS A 99 -12.83 -10.88 18.01
C LYS A 99 -13.97 -10.17 17.26
N PHE A 100 -14.09 -10.54 15.98
CA PHE A 100 -15.15 -10.19 15.03
C PHE A 100 -15.30 -8.69 14.75
N GLU A 101 -14.53 -8.21 13.79
CA GLU A 101 -14.82 -6.94 13.12
C GLU A 101 -15.48 -7.17 11.76
N GLY A 102 -16.48 -6.33 11.46
CA GLY A 102 -16.96 -6.17 10.10
C GLY A 102 -15.78 -5.80 9.20
N THR A 103 -15.76 -6.34 8.00
CA THR A 103 -14.70 -6.11 7.02
C THR A 103 -14.64 -4.61 6.69
N MET A 104 -13.62 -3.91 7.17
CA MET A 104 -13.37 -2.52 6.79
C MET A 104 -12.94 -2.50 5.32
N PHE A 105 -13.39 -1.49 4.57
CA PHE A 105 -13.06 -1.41 3.13
C PHE A 105 -11.56 -1.15 2.96
N PRO A 106 -10.82 -2.03 2.26
CA PRO A 106 -9.41 -1.81 1.99
C PRO A 106 -9.23 -0.71 0.94
N PHE A 107 -8.24 0.14 1.13
CA PHE A 107 -7.85 1.14 0.15
C PHE A 107 -6.78 0.56 -0.79
N PHE A 108 -6.98 0.74 -2.09
CA PHE A 108 -5.97 0.45 -3.11
C PHE A 108 -5.93 1.59 -4.12
N GLY A 109 -4.73 2.11 -4.41
CA GLY A 109 -4.55 3.22 -5.35
C GLY A 109 -3.09 3.41 -5.75
N ASP A 110 -2.85 4.12 -6.84
CA ASP A 110 -1.54 4.68 -7.16
C ASP A 110 -1.27 5.96 -6.36
N LEU A 111 -0.02 6.43 -6.36
CA LEU A 111 0.41 7.72 -5.77
C LEU A 111 1.04 8.65 -6.82
N HIS A 112 0.57 8.55 -8.04
CA HIS A 112 1.09 9.29 -9.18
C HIS A 112 0.58 10.74 -9.22
N SER A 113 -0.66 10.98 -8.78
CA SER A 113 -1.27 12.31 -8.74
C SER A 113 -1.42 12.87 -7.32
N ASP A 114 -1.66 14.18 -7.23
CA ASP A 114 -1.96 14.82 -5.93
C ASP A 114 -3.36 14.45 -5.43
N ASP A 115 -4.33 14.23 -6.33
CA ASP A 115 -5.67 13.77 -5.97
C ASP A 115 -5.65 12.37 -5.33
N GLU A 116 -4.84 11.45 -5.86
CA GLU A 116 -4.64 10.11 -5.29
C GLU A 116 -3.99 10.17 -3.90
N ARG A 117 -3.01 11.06 -3.73
CA ARG A 117 -2.36 11.31 -2.44
C ARG A 117 -3.33 11.87 -1.43
N ASP A 118 -4.15 12.84 -1.84
CA ASP A 118 -5.18 13.44 -1.01
C ASP A 118 -6.20 12.38 -0.56
N LEU A 119 -6.64 11.51 -1.48
CA LEU A 119 -7.54 10.40 -1.16
C LEU A 119 -6.96 9.43 -0.11
N LEU A 120 -5.67 9.08 -0.21
CA LEU A 120 -5.01 8.29 0.82
C LEU A 120 -4.97 9.02 2.18
N LEU A 121 -4.68 10.32 2.18
CA LEU A 121 -4.65 11.12 3.40
C LEU A 121 -6.03 11.18 4.06
N HIS A 122 -7.11 11.28 3.27
CA HIS A 122 -8.48 11.17 3.75
C HIS A 122 -8.74 9.81 4.42
N TYR A 123 -8.36 8.71 3.78
CA TYR A 123 -8.52 7.37 4.36
C TYR A 123 -7.76 7.20 5.69
N ILE A 124 -6.54 7.73 5.77
CA ILE A 124 -5.76 7.73 7.02
C ILE A 124 -6.42 8.61 8.08
N ALA A 125 -6.89 9.80 7.71
CA ALA A 125 -7.55 10.72 8.63
C ALA A 125 -8.83 10.09 9.22
N ASP A 126 -9.64 9.43 8.39
CA ASP A 126 -10.84 8.72 8.85
C ASP A 126 -10.50 7.67 9.90
N PHE A 127 -9.44 6.89 9.69
CA PHE A 127 -8.95 5.92 10.68
C PHE A 127 -8.47 6.61 11.96
N VAL A 128 -7.63 7.63 11.84
CA VAL A 128 -7.01 8.32 13.00
C VAL A 128 -8.04 9.04 13.86
N ILE A 129 -9.06 9.68 13.25
CA ILE A 129 -10.11 10.42 13.96
C ILE A 129 -11.15 9.50 14.57
N SER A 130 -11.46 8.38 13.90
CA SER A 130 -12.45 7.41 14.40
C SER A 130 -11.96 6.60 15.59
N ALA A 131 -10.65 6.60 15.82
CA ALA A 131 -10.00 5.83 16.85
C ALA A 131 -9.62 6.70 18.07
N ASP A 132 -9.71 6.11 19.26
CA ASP A 132 -9.24 6.68 20.51
C ASP A 132 -7.70 6.71 20.55
N GLU A 133 -7.13 7.64 21.34
CA GLU A 133 -5.67 7.75 21.57
C GLU A 133 -5.04 6.49 22.23
#